data_AF-A0A7J7KWC8-F1
#
_entry.id   AF-A0A7J7KWC8-F1
#
_cell.length_a   1.000
_cell.length_b   1.000
_cell.length_c   1.000
_cell.angle_alpha   90.00
_cell.angle_beta   90.00
_cell.angle_gamma   90.00
#
_symmetry.space_group_name_H-M   'P 1'
#
loop_
_entity.id
_entity.type
_entity.pdbx_description
1 polymer ?
#
loop_
_entity_poly.entity_id
_entity_poly.type
_entity_poly.pdbx_seq_one_letter_code
_entity_poly.pdbx_strand_id
1 'polypeptide(L)'
;MIKAKTGDLTQEMSLHNPTTQEEAKTTIFLLEKDLLLGVGLWSDCLKIFGDMCRDGKLRADENILVGVLSSCANKGDLNLGRCTHGSLLRTFNVLNIVVETSLIDLYVKCGSLNKGKSLFEEMVVKNKLTYSVMVSGLANHGRAEEAITVFSDMLEEGIKPDDITYVGVLRACSSAGLVIF
;
A
#
# COMPACT_ATOMS: atom_id res chain seq x y z
N MET A 1 -54.68 -32.67 7.22
CA MET A 1 -54.18 -31.92 6.05
C MET A 1 -53.60 -30.63 6.62
N ILE A 2 -52.31 -30.31 6.59
CA ILE A 2 -51.29 -30.40 5.54
C ILE A 2 -49.91 -30.56 6.21
N LYS A 3 -49.03 -31.40 5.62
CA LYS A 3 -47.60 -31.53 5.97
C LYS A 3 -46.82 -30.35 5.41
N ALA A 4 -45.87 -29.77 6.16
CA ALA A 4 -44.81 -28.93 5.60
C ALA A 4 -43.49 -29.10 6.37
N LYS A 5 -42.57 -29.82 5.71
CA LYS A 5 -41.10 -29.78 5.76
C LYS A 5 -40.39 -29.32 7.05
N THR A 6 -39.90 -30.31 7.79
CA THR A 6 -38.57 -30.28 8.41
C THR A 6 -37.52 -30.28 7.29
N GLY A 7 -36.85 -29.15 7.10
CA GLY A 7 -35.73 -28.97 6.18
C GLY A 7 -34.82 -27.87 6.70
N ASP A 8 -33.71 -28.31 7.31
CA ASP A 8 -32.41 -27.64 7.36
C ASP A 8 -32.33 -26.22 7.97
N LEU A 9 -32.15 -26.14 9.29
CA LEU A 9 -31.73 -24.92 9.99
C LEU A 9 -30.19 -24.78 10.05
N THR A 10 -29.44 -25.51 9.21
CA THR A 10 -27.97 -25.46 9.17
C THR A 10 -27.39 -24.75 7.95
N GLN A 11 -28.21 -24.09 7.12
CA GLN A 11 -27.74 -23.43 5.89
C GLN A 11 -27.91 -21.90 5.77
N GLU A 12 -28.39 -21.19 6.79
CA GLU A 12 -28.52 -19.71 6.75
C GLU A 12 -27.54 -18.97 7.69
N MET A 13 -26.30 -19.46 7.83
CA MET A 13 -25.22 -18.76 8.57
C MET A 13 -23.93 -18.54 7.75
N SER A 14 -24.01 -18.54 6.42
CA SER A 14 -22.82 -18.44 5.55
C SER A 14 -22.80 -17.27 4.56
N LEU A 15 -23.67 -16.25 4.70
CA LEU A 15 -23.74 -15.12 3.75
C LEU A 15 -23.85 -13.75 4.46
N HIS A 16 -22.77 -13.30 5.08
CA HIS A 16 -22.43 -11.89 5.40
C HIS A 16 -21.15 -11.90 6.25
N ASN A 17 -20.04 -11.20 6.00
CA ASN A 17 -19.69 -10.11 5.10
C ASN A 17 -18.13 -10.00 5.11
N PRO A 18 -17.38 -10.43 4.08
CA PRO A 18 -15.91 -10.35 4.10
C PRO A 18 -15.35 -8.95 3.79
N THR A 19 -16.17 -7.99 3.34
CA THR A 19 -15.70 -6.65 2.92
C THR A 19 -15.38 -5.71 4.09
N THR A 20 -16.03 -5.87 5.25
CA THR A 20 -15.83 -4.93 6.38
C THR A 20 -14.53 -5.14 7.15
N GLN A 21 -13.94 -6.33 7.14
CA GLN A 21 -12.73 -6.61 7.94
C GLN A 21 -11.44 -6.13 7.24
N GLU A 22 -11.42 -6.15 5.91
CA GLU A 22 -10.30 -5.71 5.09
C GLU A 22 -10.33 -4.19 4.84
N GLU A 23 -11.54 -3.62 4.71
CA GLU A 23 -11.75 -2.17 4.76
C GLU A 23 -11.38 -1.61 6.13
N ALA A 24 -11.77 -2.26 7.24
CA ALA A 24 -11.36 -1.84 8.58
C ALA A 24 -9.84 -1.92 8.79
N LYS A 25 -9.15 -2.96 8.28
CA LYS A 25 -7.68 -3.05 8.32
C LYS A 25 -7.02 -1.94 7.53
N THR A 26 -7.57 -1.59 6.36
CA THR A 26 -7.04 -0.52 5.51
C THR A 26 -7.28 0.85 6.15
N THR A 27 -8.46 1.11 6.71
CA THR A 27 -8.78 2.35 7.43
C THR A 27 -7.99 2.48 8.73
N ILE A 28 -7.78 1.40 9.48
CA ILE A 28 -6.89 1.38 10.65
C ILE A 28 -5.45 1.65 10.22
N PHE A 29 -4.96 1.06 9.13
CA PHE A 29 -3.63 1.33 8.59
C PHE A 29 -3.46 2.79 8.13
N LEU A 30 -4.48 3.39 7.52
CA LEU A 30 -4.47 4.80 7.10
C LEU A 30 -4.56 5.76 8.31
N LEU A 31 -5.38 5.43 9.32
CA LEU A 31 -5.46 6.18 10.58
C LEU A 31 -4.18 6.01 11.42
N GLU A 32 -3.55 4.83 11.42
CA GLU A 32 -2.22 4.62 12.02
C GLU A 32 -1.15 5.36 11.25
N LYS A 33 -1.21 5.41 9.91
CA LYS A 33 -0.31 6.23 9.09
C LYS A 33 -0.45 7.71 9.43
N ASP A 34 -1.67 8.23 9.60
CA ASP A 34 -1.92 9.62 10.02
C ASP A 34 -1.55 9.89 11.49
N LEU A 35 -1.73 8.91 12.38
CA LEU A 35 -1.31 8.99 13.78
C LEU A 35 0.23 8.94 13.89
N LEU A 36 0.89 8.07 13.12
CA LEU A 36 2.34 8.03 12.96
C LEU A 36 2.86 9.35 12.35
N LEU A 37 2.09 9.97 11.43
CA LEU A 37 2.33 11.30 10.85
C LEU A 37 2.39 12.45 11.86
N GLY A 38 1.75 12.32 13.02
CA GLY A 38 1.64 13.39 14.02
C GLY A 38 2.62 13.33 15.21
N VAL A 39 3.18 12.16 15.52
CA VAL A 39 4.06 11.97 16.70
C VAL A 39 5.50 11.75 16.25
N GLY A 40 6.47 12.36 16.93
CA GLY A 40 7.91 12.35 16.62
C GLY A 40 8.64 10.99 16.56
N LEU A 41 7.90 9.90 16.40
CA LEU A 41 8.32 8.49 16.31
C LEU A 41 9.26 8.19 15.13
N TRP A 42 9.39 9.08 14.14
CA TRP A 42 10.34 8.89 13.01
C TRP A 42 11.79 8.83 13.46
N SER A 43 12.14 9.71 14.42
CA SER A 43 13.49 9.76 14.98
C SER A 43 13.78 8.48 15.75
N ASP A 44 12.76 7.96 16.42
CA ASP A 44 12.80 6.68 17.11
C ASP A 44 12.89 5.50 16.13
N CYS A 45 12.14 5.47 15.03
CA CYS A 45 12.27 4.43 14.00
C CYS A 45 13.66 4.40 13.36
N LEU A 46 14.27 5.55 13.10
CA LEU A 46 15.64 5.66 12.59
C LEU A 46 16.67 5.18 13.62
N LYS A 47 16.49 5.57 14.89
CA LYS A 47 17.34 5.15 16.00
C LYS A 47 17.23 3.65 16.25
N ILE A 48 16.01 3.11 16.25
CA ILE A 48 15.71 1.69 16.36
C ILE A 48 16.36 0.92 15.21
N PHE A 49 16.26 1.36 13.95
CA PHE A 49 16.96 0.69 12.85
C PHE A 49 18.49 0.72 13.02
N GLY A 50 19.04 1.85 13.46
CA GLY A 50 20.47 1.99 13.77
C GLY A 50 20.94 1.08 14.90
N ASP A 51 20.12 0.85 15.91
CA ASP A 51 20.41 -0.06 17.03
C ASP A 51 20.19 -1.53 16.62
N MET A 52 19.19 -1.81 15.77
CA MET A 52 18.95 -3.13 15.16
C MET A 52 20.11 -3.60 14.28
N CYS A 53 20.71 -2.70 13.49
CA CYS A 53 21.90 -3.00 12.69
C CYS A 53 23.16 -3.23 13.54
N ARG A 54 23.23 -2.65 14.75
CA ARG A 54 24.41 -2.69 15.62
C ARG A 54 24.44 -3.92 16.53
N ASP A 55 23.30 -4.30 17.08
CA ASP A 55 23.24 -5.31 18.15
C ASP A 55 22.91 -6.72 17.67
N GLY A 56 22.42 -6.89 16.43
CA GLY A 56 22.10 -8.20 15.84
C GLY A 56 21.05 -9.03 16.63
N LYS A 57 20.45 -8.46 17.67
CA LYS A 57 19.64 -9.15 18.69
C LYS A 57 18.13 -8.98 18.51
N LEU A 58 17.69 -7.92 17.84
CA LEU A 58 16.27 -7.71 17.53
C LEU A 58 15.99 -8.29 16.16
N ARG A 59 15.26 -9.42 16.13
CA ARG A 59 14.55 -9.86 14.91
C ARG A 59 13.71 -8.67 14.46
N ALA A 60 14.01 -8.14 13.29
CA ALA A 60 13.24 -7.05 12.73
C ALA A 60 11.79 -7.53 12.54
N ASP A 61 10.87 -6.97 13.30
CA ASP A 61 9.44 -7.20 13.08
C ASP A 61 9.06 -6.56 11.74
N GLU A 62 8.26 -7.27 10.96
CA GLU A 62 7.80 -6.84 9.64
C GLU A 62 7.12 -5.45 9.72
N ASN A 63 6.38 -5.17 10.79
CA ASN A 63 5.68 -3.91 11.01
C ASN A 63 6.63 -2.73 11.30
N ILE A 64 7.71 -2.98 12.06
CA ILE A 64 8.73 -1.94 12.34
C ILE A 64 9.38 -1.52 11.03
N LEU A 65 9.69 -2.48 10.15
CA LEU A 65 10.28 -2.19 8.85
C LEU A 65 9.32 -1.44 7.94
N VAL A 66 8.00 -1.74 7.97
CA VAL A 66 6.97 -0.94 7.28
C VAL A 66 6.95 0.52 7.77
N GLY A 67 7.07 0.74 9.09
CA GLY A 67 7.17 2.08 9.66
C GLY A 67 8.42 2.83 9.18
N VAL A 68 9.56 2.14 9.09
CA VAL A 68 10.80 2.70 8.53
C VAL A 68 10.65 3.04 7.05
N LEU A 69 10.08 2.14 6.24
CA LEU A 69 9.81 2.39 4.81
C LEU A 69 8.93 3.61 4.62
N SER A 70 7.84 3.73 5.38
CA SER A 70 6.92 4.86 5.32
C SER A 70 7.62 6.18 5.70
N SER A 71 8.49 6.14 6.70
CA SER A 71 9.30 7.29 7.11
C SER A 71 10.27 7.73 6.00
N CYS A 72 10.94 6.77 5.37
CA CYS A 72 11.83 7.02 4.24
C CYS A 72 11.07 7.60 3.05
N ALA A 73 9.89 7.07 2.73
CA ALA A 73 9.04 7.53 1.64
C ALA A 73 8.64 9.00 1.80
N ASN A 74 8.26 9.39 3.02
CA ASN A 74 7.83 10.77 3.30
C ASN A 74 9.00 11.76 3.35
N LYS A 75 10.20 11.31 3.73
CA LYS A 75 11.42 12.14 3.73
C LYS A 75 12.16 12.18 2.39
N GLY A 76 11.82 11.27 1.47
CA GLY A 76 12.60 11.07 0.25
C GLY A 76 13.95 10.38 0.49
N ASP A 77 14.14 9.68 1.62
CA ASP A 77 15.40 9.00 1.96
C ASP A 77 15.49 7.62 1.28
N LEU A 78 15.83 7.65 0.00
CA LEU A 78 15.94 6.44 -0.82
C LEU A 78 17.10 5.53 -0.37
N ASN A 79 18.17 6.08 0.21
CA ASN A 79 19.33 5.30 0.61
C ASN A 79 18.98 4.39 1.78
N LEU A 80 18.38 4.95 2.83
CA LEU A 80 17.92 4.15 3.95
C LEU A 80 16.82 3.17 3.52
N GLY A 81 15.88 3.63 2.70
CA GLY A 81 14.83 2.76 2.16
C GLY A 81 15.38 1.53 1.42
N ARG A 82 16.45 1.68 0.63
CA ARG A 82 17.14 0.54 -0.02
C ARG A 82 17.80 -0.40 1.00
N CYS A 83 18.41 0.13 2.05
CA CYS A 83 18.95 -0.70 3.14
C CYS A 83 17.85 -1.51 3.83
N THR A 84 16.71 -0.88 4.12
CA THR A 84 15.53 -1.54 4.71
C THR A 84 14.97 -2.61 3.79
N HIS A 85 14.84 -2.33 2.49
CA HIS A 85 14.44 -3.32 1.49
C HIS A 85 15.39 -4.52 1.44
N GLY A 86 16.70 -4.30 1.43
CA GLY A 86 17.68 -5.38 1.48
C GLY A 86 17.59 -6.22 2.77
N SER A 87 17.30 -5.59 3.91
CA SER A 87 17.05 -6.28 5.17
C SER A 87 15.77 -7.12 5.14
N LEU A 88 14.69 -6.64 4.50
CA LEU A 88 13.46 -7.40 4.30
C LEU A 88 13.72 -8.68 3.51
N LEU A 89 14.39 -8.57 2.35
CA LEU A 89 14.70 -9.73 1.49
C LEU A 89 15.62 -10.76 2.14
N ARG A 90 16.49 -10.33 3.08
CA ARG A 90 17.35 -11.24 3.83
C ARG A 90 16.63 -11.93 5.01
N THR A 91 15.62 -11.27 5.57
CA THR A 91 14.95 -11.73 6.80
C THR A 91 13.71 -12.55 6.50
N PHE A 92 12.97 -12.21 5.44
CA PHE A 92 11.70 -12.81 5.08
C PHE A 92 11.78 -13.47 3.71
N ASN A 93 11.27 -14.70 3.62
CA ASN A 93 11.24 -15.45 2.36
C ASN A 93 10.05 -15.05 1.48
N VAL A 94 8.98 -14.56 2.10
CA VAL A 94 7.76 -14.06 1.44
C VAL A 94 7.37 -12.77 2.16
N LEU A 95 7.16 -11.70 1.38
CA LEU A 95 6.68 -10.43 1.91
C LEU A 95 5.16 -10.42 1.85
N ASN A 96 4.51 -9.89 2.87
CA ASN A 96 3.07 -9.69 2.81
C ASN A 96 2.71 -8.44 1.97
N ILE A 97 1.45 -8.36 1.55
CA ILE A 97 0.95 -7.27 0.70
C ILE A 97 1.21 -5.87 1.30
N VAL A 98 1.17 -5.72 2.63
CA VAL A 98 1.42 -4.43 3.29
C VAL A 98 2.88 -3.99 3.11
N VAL A 99 3.82 -4.92 3.20
CA VAL A 99 5.24 -4.63 2.96
C VAL A 99 5.49 -4.30 1.50
N GLU A 100 4.95 -5.10 0.58
CA GLU A 100 5.11 -4.88 -0.86
C GLU A 100 4.56 -3.51 -1.28
N THR A 101 3.34 -3.16 -0.83
CA THR A 101 2.75 -1.84 -1.06
C THR A 101 3.58 -0.71 -0.45
N SER A 102 4.17 -0.92 0.74
CA SER A 102 5.04 0.08 1.39
C SER A 102 6.37 0.28 0.67
N LEU A 103 6.93 -0.78 0.08
CA LEU A 103 8.12 -0.69 -0.78
C LEU A 103 7.79 0.10 -2.06
N ILE A 104 6.64 -0.16 -2.68
CA ILE A 104 6.18 0.62 -3.84
C ILE A 104 6.04 2.09 -3.45
N ASP A 105 5.35 2.42 -2.34
CA ASP A 105 5.16 3.80 -1.85
C ASP A 105 6.50 4.51 -1.65
N LEU A 106 7.49 3.82 -1.03
CA LEU A 106 8.85 4.32 -0.90
C LEU A 106 9.47 4.66 -2.25
N TYR A 107 9.52 3.71 -3.18
CA TYR A 107 10.23 3.92 -4.43
C TYR A 107 9.55 4.97 -5.32
N VAL A 108 8.22 5.00 -5.37
CA VAL A 108 7.51 5.98 -6.19
C VAL A 108 7.65 7.39 -5.62
N LYS A 109 7.48 7.60 -4.30
CA LYS A 109 7.64 8.93 -3.68
C LYS A 109 9.07 9.46 -3.72
N CYS A 110 10.06 8.57 -3.67
CA CYS A 110 11.46 8.94 -3.83
C CYS A 110 11.87 9.16 -5.31
N GLY A 111 10.93 9.14 -6.26
CA GLY A 111 11.19 9.37 -7.68
C GLY A 111 11.83 8.19 -8.42
N SER A 112 12.03 7.05 -7.75
CA SER A 112 12.57 5.83 -8.36
C SER A 112 11.47 5.00 -9.04
N LEU A 113 10.74 5.63 -9.97
CA LEU A 113 9.50 5.12 -10.56
C LEU A 113 9.64 3.76 -11.22
N ASN A 114 10.74 3.51 -11.93
CA ASN A 114 10.98 2.23 -12.60
C ASN A 114 11.05 1.06 -11.60
N LYS A 115 11.63 1.30 -10.40
CA LYS A 115 11.67 0.26 -9.37
C LYS A 115 10.32 0.06 -8.70
N GLY A 116 9.58 1.15 -8.48
CA GLY A 116 8.19 1.07 -8.01
C GLY A 116 7.30 0.27 -8.96
N LYS A 117 7.44 0.50 -10.28
CA LYS A 117 6.76 -0.28 -11.33
C LYS A 117 7.12 -1.75 -11.32
N SER A 118 8.41 -2.08 -11.33
CA SER A 118 8.80 -3.50 -11.33
C SER A 118 8.24 -4.24 -10.12
N LEU A 119 8.29 -3.63 -8.93
CA LEU A 119 7.67 -4.21 -7.74
C LEU A 119 6.15 -4.36 -7.89
N PHE A 120 5.46 -3.35 -8.42
CA PHE A 120 4.03 -3.41 -8.69
C PHE A 120 3.68 -4.55 -9.66
N GLU A 121 4.41 -4.67 -10.77
CA GLU A 121 4.22 -5.73 -11.77
C GLU A 121 4.51 -7.13 -11.21
N GLU A 122 5.52 -7.25 -10.34
CA GLU A 122 5.91 -8.50 -9.65
C GLU A 122 4.87 -8.99 -8.63
N MET A 123 3.98 -8.12 -8.12
CA MET A 123 2.95 -8.51 -7.15
C MET A 123 1.91 -9.45 -7.75
N VAL A 124 1.76 -10.63 -7.15
CA VAL A 124 0.76 -11.64 -7.53
C VAL A 124 -0.66 -11.17 -7.20
N VAL A 125 -0.84 -10.51 -6.05
CA VAL A 125 -2.13 -9.99 -5.59
C VAL A 125 -1.99 -8.51 -5.32
N LYS A 126 -2.79 -7.70 -6.00
CA LYS A 126 -2.87 -6.26 -5.80
C LYS A 126 -4.21 -5.93 -5.14
N ASN A 127 -4.19 -4.98 -4.22
CA ASN A 127 -5.41 -4.46 -3.61
C ASN A 127 -5.60 -3.00 -3.98
N LYS A 128 -6.72 -2.44 -3.53
CA LYS A 128 -7.08 -1.04 -3.73
C LYS A 128 -5.97 -0.06 -3.33
N LEU A 129 -5.30 -0.31 -2.20
CA LEU A 129 -4.22 0.56 -1.71
C LEU A 129 -3.00 0.52 -2.64
N THR A 130 -2.62 -0.65 -3.14
CA THR A 130 -1.50 -0.82 -4.08
C THR A 130 -1.70 0.02 -5.35
N TYR A 131 -2.89 -0.05 -5.95
CA TYR A 131 -3.23 0.79 -7.11
C TYR A 131 -3.23 2.29 -6.76
N SER A 132 -3.81 2.66 -5.62
CA SER A 132 -3.89 4.07 -5.19
C SER A 132 -2.51 4.70 -5.02
N VAL A 133 -1.58 3.97 -4.41
CA VAL A 133 -0.17 4.37 -4.25
C VAL A 133 0.48 4.59 -5.61
N MET A 134 0.26 3.65 -6.55
CA MET A 134 0.90 3.69 -7.84
C MET A 134 0.39 4.84 -8.72
N VAL A 135 -0.94 5.00 -8.82
CA VAL A 135 -1.59 6.10 -9.56
C VAL A 135 -1.13 7.44 -9.00
N SER A 136 -1.20 7.62 -7.68
CA SER A 136 -0.81 8.87 -7.03
C SER A 136 0.68 9.18 -7.21
N GLY A 137 1.54 8.16 -7.08
CA GLY A 137 2.97 8.29 -7.28
C GLY A 137 3.31 8.74 -8.71
N LEU A 138 2.73 8.09 -9.72
CA LEU A 138 2.92 8.46 -11.12
C LEU A 138 2.41 9.88 -11.42
N ALA A 139 1.21 10.22 -10.96
CA ALA A 139 0.61 11.53 -11.15
C ALA A 139 1.47 12.65 -10.53
N ASN A 140 1.99 12.43 -9.32
CA ASN A 140 2.84 13.40 -8.63
C ASN A 140 4.18 13.65 -9.35
N HIS A 141 4.65 12.69 -10.14
CA HIS A 141 5.87 12.80 -10.95
C HIS A 141 5.58 13.14 -12.42
N GLY A 142 4.37 13.60 -12.75
CA GLY A 142 4.02 14.04 -14.11
C GLY A 142 3.91 12.91 -15.14
N ARG A 143 3.81 11.65 -14.70
CA ARG A 143 3.66 10.47 -15.55
C ARG A 143 2.17 10.18 -15.80
N ALA A 144 1.48 11.16 -16.36
CA ALA A 144 0.03 11.17 -16.43
C ALA A 144 -0.56 9.99 -17.23
N GLU A 145 0.00 9.71 -18.42
CA GLU A 145 -0.48 8.61 -19.27
C GLU A 145 -0.41 7.27 -18.53
N GLU A 146 0.70 7.00 -17.85
CA GLU A 146 0.86 5.76 -17.10
C GLU A 146 0.00 5.70 -15.86
N ALA A 147 -0.25 6.83 -15.20
CA ALA A 147 -1.19 6.89 -14.09
C ALA A 147 -2.61 6.52 -14.56
N ILE A 148 -3.00 6.97 -15.75
CA ILE A 148 -4.28 6.63 -16.38
C ILE A 148 -4.30 5.14 -16.78
N THR A 149 -3.21 4.60 -17.34
CA THR A 149 -3.12 3.16 -17.64
C THR A 149 -3.32 2.31 -16.40
N VAL A 150 -2.59 2.60 -15.31
CA VAL A 150 -2.72 1.85 -14.05
C VAL A 150 -4.13 2.00 -13.46
N PHE A 151 -4.77 3.16 -13.61
CA PHE A 151 -6.15 3.35 -13.21
C PHE A 151 -7.13 2.51 -14.05
N SER A 152 -6.93 2.42 -15.37
CA SER A 152 -7.73 1.56 -16.23
C SER A 152 -7.57 0.09 -15.84
N ASP A 153 -6.34 -0.37 -15.59
CA ASP A 153 -6.06 -1.75 -15.14
C ASP A 153 -6.80 -2.05 -13.82
N MET A 154 -6.84 -1.09 -12.88
CA MET A 154 -7.60 -1.21 -11.63
C MET A 154 -9.09 -1.48 -11.87
N LEU A 155 -9.68 -0.77 -12.85
CA LEU A 155 -11.10 -0.92 -13.20
C LEU A 155 -11.37 -2.24 -13.92
N GLU A 156 -10.47 -2.68 -14.80
CA GLU A 156 -10.56 -3.96 -15.51
C GLU A 156 -10.47 -5.15 -14.54
N GLU A 157 -9.67 -5.03 -13.47
CA GLU A 157 -9.64 -6.02 -12.38
C GLU A 157 -10.87 -5.93 -11.44
N GLY A 158 -11.81 -5.01 -11.69
CA GLY A 158 -13.02 -4.84 -10.88
C GLY A 158 -12.77 -4.21 -9.50
N ILE A 159 -11.60 -3.60 -9.29
CA ILE A 159 -11.24 -2.97 -8.02
C ILE A 159 -11.78 -1.54 -8.02
N LYS A 160 -12.65 -1.22 -7.05
CA LYS A 160 -13.27 0.10 -6.95
C LYS A 160 -12.26 1.17 -6.47
N PRO A 161 -12.03 2.25 -7.23
CA PRO A 161 -11.19 3.38 -6.80
C PRO A 161 -11.71 4.08 -5.53
N ASP A 162 -10.80 4.65 -4.74
CA ASP A 162 -11.12 5.62 -3.68
C ASP A 162 -10.92 7.07 -4.12
N ASP A 163 -11.31 7.98 -3.23
CA ASP A 163 -11.11 9.42 -3.34
C ASP A 163 -9.65 9.78 -3.62
N ILE A 164 -8.69 9.06 -3.00
CA ILE A 164 -7.25 9.29 -3.23
C ILE A 164 -6.89 8.98 -4.68
N THR A 165 -7.37 7.85 -5.20
CA THR A 165 -7.18 7.45 -6.60
C THR A 165 -7.79 8.46 -7.55
N TYR A 166 -9.03 8.90 -7.31
CA TYR A 166 -9.68 9.92 -8.15
C TYR A 166 -8.92 11.24 -8.16
N VAL A 167 -8.45 11.71 -7.00
CA VAL A 167 -7.60 12.91 -6.91
C VAL A 167 -6.30 12.73 -7.70
N GLY A 168 -5.68 11.56 -7.62
CA GLY A 168 -4.49 11.21 -8.40
C GLY A 168 -4.74 11.29 -9.91
N VAL A 169 -5.83 10.70 -10.40
CA VAL A 169 -6.21 10.74 -11.82
C VAL A 169 -6.53 12.16 -12.29
N LEU A 170 -7.30 12.92 -11.52
CA LEU A 170 -7.63 14.31 -11.86
C LEU A 170 -6.36 15.17 -11.96
N ARG A 171 -5.40 14.96 -11.06
CA ARG A 171 -4.08 15.59 -11.13
C ARG A 171 -3.33 15.20 -12.39
N ALA A 172 -3.29 13.91 -12.72
CA ALA A 172 -2.68 13.42 -13.94
C ALA A 172 -3.30 14.09 -15.18
N CYS A 173 -4.62 14.10 -15.30
CA CYS A 173 -5.33 14.73 -16.42
C CYS A 173 -5.05 16.24 -16.52
N SER A 174 -5.05 16.95 -15.39
CA SER A 174 -4.72 18.38 -15.36
C SER A 174 -3.29 18.64 -15.83
N SER A 175 -2.33 17.84 -15.37
CA SER A 175 -0.92 17.98 -15.76
C SER A 175 -0.64 17.63 -17.24
N ALA A 176 -1.46 16.76 -17.83
CA ALA A 176 -1.38 16.38 -19.24
C ALA A 176 -2.13 17.34 -20.18
N GLY A 177 -2.81 18.36 -19.66
CA GLY A 177 -3.67 19.24 -20.46
C GLY A 177 -4.92 18.55 -20.99
N LEU A 178 -5.33 17.42 -20.39
CA LEU A 178 -6.55 16.68 -20.76
C LEU A 178 -7.81 17.29 -20.13
N VAL A 179 -7.65 18.26 -19.22
CA VAL A 179 -8.74 19.06 -18.67
C VAL A 179 -8.64 20.47 -19.25
N ILE A 180 -9.58 20.82 -20.13
CA ILE A 180 -9.73 22.17 -20.68
C ILE A 180 -10.82 22.86 -19.85
N PHE A 181 -10.50 23.99 -19.22
CA PHE A 181 -11.48 24.89 -18.60
C PHE A 181 -12.08 25.84 -19.63
#